data_AF-A0A917QT28-F1
#
_entry.id   AF-A0A917QT28-F1
#
_cell.length_a   1.000
_cell.length_b   1.000
_cell.length_c   1.000
_cell.angle_alpha   90.00
_cell.angle_beta   90.00
_cell.angle_gamma   90.00
#
_symmetry.space_group_name_H-M   'P 1'
#
loop_
_entity.id
_entity.type
_entity.pdbx_description
1 polymer ?
#
loop_
_entity_poly.entity_id
_entity_poly.type
_entity_poly.pdbx_seq_one_letter_code
_entity_poly.pdbx_strand_id
1 'polypeptide(L)'
;MSDLLLGLETAGTGTHPASWRRADSRAEDVFGAAYWTAAVARAEALGFDAVLVPDSFGIAEGDGVARGQLDAVAIAARTAPVTLRIALIPQVSVTHTEPFHVSKAVAALDFASLGRAGWEVTVSSTDAEAKAFGRKEIQDAESLWAEAEEAVEVATRLWDSWQDDAEIRGTATGRFIDRARVHYIDFVGEFFSVKGPSITPRSPQGQPVVVVRADSPESLKVAARRADVVRVGATADLGGRDEPGARDGVSPANTVHAGVLPAVPDPSAQSPADGQLSAVPDTSAHGQLNADPDTSAHSPAHGQLSAVPDTSAHSPAHGQLNAEPDTAVTTEHGYLRARTVAGEARPLPLTTWLAAVAARRDDVRREVAATGRDADSVHVVVDLVVHVADSIAEAERELAELDGWLGRSIDDITFVGTPAGLTELLAAVADAADGVTLRPLALNAFLTRLTPLRANGDAPPSSTTEPNGSASANSLNVPANSSPPLAPTPNRNAATFRDRLALPRPTSRYATEGAAL
;
A
#
# COMPACT_ATOMS: atom_id res chain seq x y z
N MET A 1 1.19 -16.07 -17.23
CA MET A 1 0.57 -14.89 -16.59
C MET A 1 -0.77 -15.17 -15.92
N SER A 2 -1.53 -16.23 -16.25
CA SER A 2 -2.86 -16.48 -15.64
C SER A 2 -2.82 -16.64 -14.11
N ASP A 3 -1.69 -17.11 -13.57
CA ASP A 3 -1.58 -17.57 -12.18
C ASP A 3 -0.86 -16.58 -11.26
N LEU A 4 -0.34 -15.47 -11.79
CA LEU A 4 0.31 -14.41 -11.01
C LEU A 4 -0.76 -13.49 -10.41
N LEU A 5 -0.76 -13.25 -9.10
CA LEU A 5 -1.63 -12.25 -8.48
C LEU A 5 -1.14 -10.83 -8.83
N LEU A 6 -1.96 -10.04 -9.52
CA LEU A 6 -1.59 -8.70 -9.98
C LEU A 6 -2.33 -7.61 -9.18
N GLY A 7 -1.59 -6.91 -8.32
CA GLY A 7 -2.06 -5.77 -7.55
C GLY A 7 -1.67 -4.42 -8.15
N LEU A 8 -2.46 -3.38 -7.87
CA LEU A 8 -2.14 -1.98 -8.17
C LEU A 8 -2.29 -1.13 -6.91
N GLU A 9 -1.25 -0.41 -6.52
CA GLU A 9 -1.33 0.59 -5.44
C GLU A 9 -1.73 1.96 -6.01
N THR A 10 -2.77 2.57 -5.44
CA THR A 10 -3.39 3.81 -5.94
C THR A 10 -3.08 5.02 -5.04
N ALA A 11 -1.79 5.33 -4.88
CA ALA A 11 -1.34 6.43 -4.03
C ALA A 11 -1.52 7.81 -4.70
N GLY A 12 -2.55 8.58 -4.33
CA GLY A 12 -2.76 9.96 -4.82
C GLY A 12 -2.64 10.08 -6.35
N THR A 13 -1.73 10.94 -6.84
CA THR A 13 -1.38 11.09 -8.26
C THR A 13 -0.28 10.12 -8.74
N GLY A 14 0.25 9.27 -7.86
CA GLY A 14 1.36 8.33 -8.07
C GLY A 14 2.34 8.37 -6.91
N THR A 15 3.12 7.30 -6.74
CA THR A 15 4.07 7.14 -5.62
C THR A 15 5.24 8.12 -5.65
N HIS A 16 5.53 8.74 -6.80
CA HIS A 16 6.54 9.79 -6.86
C HIS A 16 6.02 11.06 -6.18
N PRO A 17 6.73 11.65 -5.20
CA PRO A 17 6.26 12.86 -4.51
C PRO A 17 6.04 14.05 -5.45
N ALA A 18 6.74 14.14 -6.59
CA ALA A 18 6.50 15.20 -7.59
C ALA A 18 5.41 14.87 -8.65
N SER A 19 4.74 13.71 -8.60
CA SER A 19 3.83 13.25 -9.66
C SER A 19 2.67 14.20 -9.99
N TRP A 20 2.18 14.93 -8.99
CA TRP A 20 1.12 15.93 -9.12
C TRP A 20 1.44 17.07 -10.11
N ARG A 21 2.73 17.36 -10.33
CA ARG A 21 3.18 18.45 -11.21
C ARG A 21 3.03 18.13 -12.69
N ARG A 22 2.83 16.85 -13.03
CA ARG A 22 2.63 16.45 -14.42
C ARG A 22 1.34 17.05 -14.97
N ALA A 23 1.36 17.45 -16.24
CA ALA A 23 0.18 17.98 -16.91
C ALA A 23 -0.99 16.97 -17.00
N ASP A 24 -0.68 15.67 -16.98
CA ASP A 24 -1.65 14.57 -17.02
C ASP A 24 -1.93 13.98 -15.63
N SER A 25 -1.54 14.64 -14.53
CA SER A 25 -1.68 14.10 -13.16
C SER A 25 -3.12 14.04 -12.68
N ARG A 26 -3.97 14.97 -13.16
CA ARG A 26 -5.32 15.24 -12.65
C ARG A 26 -5.33 15.50 -11.14
N ALA A 27 -4.30 16.19 -10.63
CA ALA A 27 -4.16 16.52 -9.22
C ALA A 27 -5.36 17.31 -8.66
N GLU A 28 -6.02 18.11 -9.49
CA GLU A 28 -7.23 18.86 -9.17
C GLU A 28 -8.45 17.97 -8.85
N ASP A 29 -8.45 16.72 -9.31
CA ASP A 29 -9.57 15.80 -9.21
C ASP A 29 -9.44 14.81 -8.03
N VAL A 30 -8.32 14.79 -7.30
CA VAL A 30 -8.02 13.72 -6.31
C VAL A 30 -8.99 13.63 -5.14
N PHE A 31 -9.72 14.72 -4.85
CA PHE A 31 -10.79 14.74 -3.84
C PHE A 31 -12.17 14.41 -4.42
N GLY A 32 -12.27 14.21 -5.73
CA GLY A 32 -13.48 13.87 -6.45
C GLY A 32 -13.68 12.35 -6.60
N ALA A 33 -14.91 11.88 -6.40
CA ALA A 33 -15.24 10.45 -6.59
C ALA A 33 -14.97 9.96 -8.03
N ALA A 34 -15.06 10.85 -9.03
CA ALA A 34 -14.82 10.52 -10.44
C ALA A 34 -13.38 10.09 -10.71
N TYR A 35 -12.41 10.66 -9.99
CA TYR A 35 -10.99 10.28 -10.12
C TYR A 35 -10.78 8.81 -9.74
N TRP A 36 -11.21 8.44 -8.54
CA TRP A 36 -11.03 7.09 -8.01
C TRP A 36 -11.85 6.04 -8.75
N THR A 37 -13.11 6.33 -9.07
CA THR A 37 -13.96 5.41 -9.85
C THR A 37 -13.40 5.14 -11.24
N ALA A 38 -12.86 6.16 -11.93
CA ALA A 38 -12.21 5.98 -13.22
C ALA A 38 -10.90 5.17 -13.09
N ALA A 39 -10.08 5.46 -12.08
CA ALA A 39 -8.82 4.76 -11.86
C ALA A 39 -9.03 3.26 -11.58
N VAL A 40 -9.95 2.91 -10.68
CA VAL A 40 -10.23 1.52 -10.29
C VAL A 40 -10.93 0.75 -11.41
N ALA A 41 -11.90 1.37 -12.11
CA ALA A 41 -12.52 0.74 -13.28
C ALA A 41 -11.51 0.50 -14.41
N ARG A 42 -10.56 1.44 -14.62
CA ARG A 42 -9.47 1.26 -15.58
C ARG A 42 -8.53 0.13 -15.17
N ALA A 43 -8.16 0.02 -13.90
CA ALA A 43 -7.36 -1.09 -13.38
C ALA A 43 -8.06 -2.44 -13.64
N GLU A 44 -9.36 -2.55 -13.39
CA GLU A 44 -10.12 -3.78 -13.70
C GLU A 44 -10.11 -4.12 -15.20
N ALA A 45 -10.25 -3.12 -16.08
CA ALA A 45 -10.21 -3.30 -17.52
C ALA A 45 -8.82 -3.75 -18.02
N LEU A 46 -7.76 -3.35 -17.33
CA LEU A 46 -6.37 -3.73 -17.60
C LEU A 46 -6.02 -5.14 -17.08
N GLY A 47 -6.89 -5.77 -16.28
CA GLY A 47 -6.72 -7.14 -15.81
C GLY A 47 -6.02 -7.27 -14.46
N PHE A 48 -6.00 -6.21 -13.64
CA PHE A 48 -5.58 -6.28 -12.24
C PHE A 48 -6.58 -7.08 -11.41
N ASP A 49 -6.06 -7.88 -10.47
CA ASP A 49 -6.86 -8.70 -9.56
C ASP A 49 -7.25 -7.92 -8.30
N ALA A 50 -6.41 -6.97 -7.86
CA ALA A 50 -6.66 -6.12 -6.71
C ALA A 50 -6.19 -4.69 -6.91
N VAL A 51 -6.91 -3.74 -6.31
CA VAL A 51 -6.39 -2.40 -6.01
C VAL A 51 -6.17 -2.26 -4.51
N LEU A 52 -5.01 -1.72 -4.17
CA LEU A 52 -4.66 -1.31 -2.83
C LEU A 52 -4.81 0.21 -2.74
N VAL A 53 -5.51 0.67 -1.71
CA VAL A 53 -5.81 2.09 -1.49
C VAL A 53 -5.05 2.54 -0.25
N PRO A 54 -3.91 3.25 -0.40
CA PRO A 54 -3.12 3.68 0.73
C PRO A 54 -3.82 4.69 1.61
N ASP A 55 -3.48 4.68 2.89
CA ASP A 55 -3.98 5.61 3.91
C ASP A 55 -2.90 5.90 4.95
N SER A 56 -2.88 7.11 5.48
CA SER A 56 -2.01 7.55 6.56
C SER A 56 -2.71 8.64 7.36
N PHE A 57 -2.40 8.69 8.65
CA PHE A 57 -2.84 9.79 9.49
C PHE A 57 -1.87 10.97 9.49
N GLY A 58 -0.71 10.82 8.85
CA GLY A 58 0.24 11.89 8.64
C GLY A 58 -0.21 12.77 7.49
N ILE A 59 -0.08 14.08 7.67
CA ILE A 59 0.03 14.95 6.51
C ILE A 59 1.39 14.61 5.88
N ALA A 60 1.42 14.31 4.58
CA ALA A 60 2.67 14.17 3.85
C ALA A 60 3.42 15.51 3.86
N GLU A 61 4.15 15.80 4.94
CA GLU A 61 4.93 17.01 5.13
C GLU A 61 6.36 16.74 4.66
N GLY A 62 6.56 16.88 3.35
CA GLY A 62 7.90 16.97 2.77
C GLY A 62 7.83 17.71 1.45
N ASP A 63 8.86 18.51 1.19
CA ASP A 63 9.07 19.26 -0.06
C ASP A 63 8.00 20.35 -0.36
N GLY A 64 7.30 20.84 0.68
CA GLY A 64 6.47 22.05 0.61
C GLY A 64 5.03 21.88 0.11
N VAL A 65 4.53 20.64 -0.01
CA VAL A 65 3.15 20.36 -0.41
C VAL A 65 2.49 19.42 0.59
N ALA A 66 1.82 19.99 1.61
CA ALA A 66 0.87 19.24 2.41
C ALA A 66 -0.26 18.72 1.50
N ARG A 67 -0.42 17.40 1.40
CA ARG A 67 -1.54 16.78 0.68
C ARG A 67 -2.56 16.24 1.65
N GLY A 68 -3.80 16.70 1.50
CA GLY A 68 -4.93 16.00 2.13
C GLY A 68 -5.10 14.61 1.50
N GLN A 69 -5.46 13.64 2.33
CA GLN A 69 -5.81 12.28 1.92
C GLN A 69 -7.28 12.02 2.25
N LEU A 70 -7.97 11.27 1.39
CA LEU A 70 -9.31 10.76 1.69
C LEU A 70 -9.17 9.40 2.36
N ASP A 71 -10.11 9.10 3.27
CA ASP A 71 -10.25 7.79 3.90
C ASP A 71 -10.31 6.66 2.86
N ALA A 72 -9.41 5.69 3.00
CA ALA A 72 -9.25 4.61 2.02
C ALA A 72 -10.47 3.68 1.97
N VAL A 73 -11.13 3.43 3.10
CA VAL A 73 -12.35 2.62 3.15
C VAL A 73 -13.49 3.31 2.39
N ALA A 74 -13.62 4.63 2.51
CA ALA A 74 -14.61 5.42 1.79
C ALA A 74 -14.36 5.42 0.28
N ILE A 75 -13.10 5.53 -0.16
CA ILE A 75 -12.72 5.35 -1.57
C ILE A 75 -13.11 3.94 -2.06
N ALA A 76 -12.73 2.90 -1.31
CA ALA A 76 -13.04 1.52 -1.65
C ALA A 76 -14.56 1.29 -1.76
N ALA A 77 -15.33 1.73 -0.76
CA ALA A 77 -16.79 1.61 -0.76
C ALA A 77 -17.44 2.37 -1.93
N ARG A 78 -16.90 3.53 -2.32
CA ARG A 78 -17.40 4.30 -3.47
C ARG A 78 -17.13 3.62 -4.81
N THR A 79 -16.03 2.87 -4.92
CA THR A 79 -15.60 2.20 -6.16
C THR A 79 -16.15 0.77 -6.30
N ALA A 80 -16.61 0.17 -5.21
CA ALA A 80 -17.22 -1.16 -5.19
C ALA A 80 -18.33 -1.37 -6.24
N PRO A 81 -19.38 -0.53 -6.35
CA PRO A 81 -20.49 -0.81 -7.26
C PRO A 81 -20.17 -0.59 -8.75
N VAL A 82 -19.05 0.04 -9.09
CA VAL A 82 -18.66 0.32 -10.49
C VAL A 82 -17.65 -0.69 -11.04
N THR A 83 -17.36 -1.75 -10.28
CA THR A 83 -16.46 -2.83 -10.66
C THR A 83 -17.08 -4.19 -10.37
N LEU A 84 -16.63 -5.23 -11.06
CA LEU A 84 -17.27 -6.56 -11.02
C LEU A 84 -16.35 -7.69 -10.56
N ARG A 85 -15.03 -7.49 -10.59
CA ARG A 85 -14.02 -8.55 -10.47
C ARG A 85 -12.85 -8.17 -9.58
N ILE A 86 -12.42 -6.91 -9.62
CA ILE A 86 -11.23 -6.45 -8.90
C ILE A 86 -11.50 -6.38 -7.39
N ALA A 87 -10.53 -6.82 -6.58
CA ALA A 87 -10.55 -6.59 -5.14
C ALA A 87 -10.30 -5.15 -4.76
N LEU A 88 -10.84 -4.77 -3.61
CA LEU A 88 -10.67 -3.47 -2.99
C LEU A 88 -10.02 -3.67 -1.62
N ILE A 89 -8.75 -3.27 -1.50
CA ILE A 89 -7.93 -3.49 -0.31
C ILE A 89 -7.52 -2.13 0.26
N PRO A 90 -8.36 -1.48 1.09
CA PRO A 90 -7.94 -0.28 1.81
C PRO A 90 -6.88 -0.59 2.86
N GLN A 91 -5.93 0.33 3.02
CA GLN A 91 -5.07 0.40 4.19
C GLN A 91 -5.86 0.98 5.36
N VAL A 92 -5.79 0.34 6.52
CA VAL A 92 -6.39 0.87 7.76
C VAL A 92 -5.41 0.67 8.89
N SER A 93 -5.02 1.78 9.51
CA SER A 93 -4.10 1.77 10.65
C SER A 93 -4.83 1.43 11.95
N VAL A 94 -4.26 0.51 12.73
CA VAL A 94 -4.83 0.01 14.01
C VAL A 94 -4.23 0.68 15.24
N THR A 95 -3.17 1.48 15.08
CA THR A 95 -2.57 2.21 16.21
C THR A 95 -3.55 3.22 16.81
N HIS A 96 -4.37 3.87 15.98
CA HIS A 96 -5.35 4.87 16.40
C HIS A 96 -6.81 4.44 16.22
N THR A 97 -7.06 3.30 15.58
CA THR A 97 -8.40 2.80 15.27
C THR A 97 -8.71 1.57 16.09
N GLU A 98 -9.87 1.55 16.75
CA GLU A 98 -10.30 0.40 17.53
C GLU A 98 -10.70 -0.77 16.58
N PRO A 99 -10.26 -2.02 16.84
CA PRO A 99 -10.43 -3.15 15.93
C PRO A 99 -11.88 -3.54 15.63
N PHE A 100 -12.85 -3.27 16.50
CA PHE A 100 -14.28 -3.43 16.23
C PHE A 100 -14.75 -2.51 15.10
N HIS A 101 -14.25 -1.27 15.03
CA HIS A 101 -14.55 -0.37 13.92
C HIS A 101 -13.94 -0.85 12.60
N VAL A 102 -12.69 -1.30 12.64
CA VAL A 102 -12.02 -1.89 11.46
C VAL A 102 -12.78 -3.12 10.97
N SER A 103 -13.11 -4.04 11.88
CA SER A 103 -13.87 -5.26 11.59
C SER A 103 -15.20 -4.95 10.90
N LYS A 104 -15.98 -4.02 11.46
CA LYS A 104 -17.27 -3.59 10.88
C LYS A 104 -17.09 -2.97 9.50
N ALA A 105 -16.12 -2.09 9.33
CA ALA A 105 -15.88 -1.36 8.10
C ALA A 105 -15.50 -2.30 6.94
N VAL A 106 -14.56 -3.22 7.19
CA VAL A 106 -14.11 -4.21 6.20
C VAL A 106 -15.23 -5.19 5.87
N ALA A 107 -16.00 -5.69 6.86
CA ALA A 107 -17.13 -6.57 6.60
C ALA A 107 -18.25 -5.87 5.79
N ALA A 108 -18.50 -4.58 6.05
CA ALA A 108 -19.45 -3.80 5.27
C ALA A 108 -18.97 -3.58 3.82
N LEU A 109 -17.67 -3.34 3.62
CA LEU A 109 -17.07 -3.28 2.29
C LEU A 109 -17.19 -4.64 1.57
N ASP A 110 -17.06 -5.74 2.30
CA ASP A 110 -17.20 -7.08 1.74
C ASP A 110 -18.62 -7.33 1.22
N PHE A 111 -19.65 -6.91 1.95
CA PHE A 111 -21.02 -6.90 1.43
C PHE A 111 -21.19 -5.98 0.22
N ALA A 112 -20.71 -4.73 0.32
CA ALA A 112 -20.89 -3.72 -0.74
C ALA A 112 -20.19 -4.11 -2.05
N SER A 113 -19.10 -4.88 -1.95
CA SER A 113 -18.32 -5.34 -3.09
C SER A 113 -18.67 -6.77 -3.53
N LEU A 114 -19.63 -7.42 -2.89
CA LEU A 114 -20.03 -8.81 -3.16
C LEU A 114 -18.87 -9.80 -3.02
N GLY A 115 -18.17 -9.72 -1.88
CA GLY A 115 -17.07 -10.61 -1.52
C GLY A 115 -15.68 -10.07 -1.86
N ARG A 116 -15.53 -8.92 -2.51
CA ARG A 116 -14.24 -8.48 -3.07
C ARG A 116 -13.38 -7.63 -2.11
N ALA A 117 -13.67 -7.64 -0.81
CA ALA A 117 -12.91 -6.84 0.15
C ALA A 117 -11.60 -7.51 0.57
N GLY A 118 -10.59 -6.69 0.86
CA GLY A 118 -9.46 -7.06 1.70
C GLY A 118 -9.19 -5.96 2.71
N TRP A 119 -8.16 -6.16 3.52
CA TRP A 119 -7.67 -5.17 4.46
C TRP A 119 -6.14 -5.25 4.52
N GLU A 120 -5.46 -4.16 4.20
CA GLU A 120 -4.04 -4.03 4.49
C GLU A 120 -3.83 -3.38 5.85
N VAL A 121 -3.21 -4.13 6.77
CA VAL A 121 -2.94 -3.68 8.13
C VAL A 121 -1.75 -2.73 8.12
N THR A 122 -1.94 -1.53 8.67
CA THR A 122 -0.86 -0.56 8.86
C THR A 122 -0.74 -0.13 10.31
N VAL A 123 0.41 0.45 10.65
CA VAL A 123 0.66 1.06 11.96
C VAL A 123 1.04 2.52 11.75
N SER A 124 0.74 3.35 12.75
CA SER A 124 1.14 4.74 12.81
C SER A 124 2.42 4.84 13.63
N SER A 125 3.56 5.11 13.01
CA SER A 125 4.87 5.05 13.66
C SER A 125 5.53 6.40 13.90
N THR A 126 4.90 7.50 13.49
CA THR A 126 5.50 8.84 13.62
C THR A 126 4.98 9.60 14.84
N ASP A 127 5.86 10.41 15.42
CA ASP A 127 5.52 11.32 16.52
C ASP A 127 4.46 12.35 16.10
N ALA A 128 4.50 12.80 14.84
CA ALA A 128 3.52 13.72 14.28
C ALA A 128 2.10 13.12 14.27
N GLU A 129 1.96 11.86 13.83
CA GLU A 129 0.69 11.16 13.87
C GLU A 129 0.21 10.92 15.32
N ALA A 130 1.10 10.48 16.22
CA ALA A 130 0.76 10.27 17.63
C ALA A 130 0.22 11.56 18.27
N LYS A 131 0.88 12.70 18.02
CA LYS A 131 0.46 14.03 18.47
C LYS A 131 -0.84 14.50 17.83
N ALA A 132 -1.11 14.15 16.57
CA ALA A 132 -2.36 14.50 15.90
C ALA A 132 -3.58 13.87 16.58
N PHE A 133 -3.46 12.67 17.15
CA PHE A 133 -4.53 12.04 17.93
C PHE A 133 -4.50 12.41 19.42
N GLY A 134 -3.32 12.68 19.99
CA GLY A 134 -3.14 13.10 21.39
C GLY A 134 -3.56 12.06 22.44
N ARG A 135 -3.75 10.80 22.05
CA ARG A 135 -4.24 9.71 22.92
C ARG A 135 -3.16 8.72 23.37
N LYS A 136 -2.02 8.71 22.65
CA LYS A 136 -0.88 7.81 22.84
C LYS A 136 0.39 8.59 22.54
N GLU A 137 1.46 8.30 23.28
CA GLU A 137 2.81 8.68 22.89
C GLU A 137 3.29 7.81 21.72
N ILE A 138 4.37 8.21 21.06
CA ILE A 138 5.03 7.37 20.06
C ILE A 138 5.43 6.02 20.70
N GLN A 139 5.15 4.93 20.00
CA GLN A 139 5.49 3.57 20.40
C GLN A 139 6.62 3.03 19.53
N ASP A 140 7.43 2.11 20.05
CA ASP A 140 8.41 1.40 19.23
C ASP A 140 7.74 0.39 18.27
N ALA A 141 8.51 -0.08 17.28
CA ALA A 141 8.00 -0.99 16.26
C ALA A 141 7.49 -2.32 16.85
N GLU A 142 8.11 -2.82 17.92
CA GLU A 142 7.71 -4.07 18.58
C GLU A 142 6.32 -3.92 19.20
N SER A 143 6.10 -2.85 19.97
CA SER A 143 4.81 -2.53 20.60
C SER A 143 3.72 -2.25 19.56
N LEU A 144 4.03 -1.47 18.50
CA LEU A 144 3.08 -1.17 17.43
C LEU A 144 2.58 -2.43 16.71
N TRP A 145 3.49 -3.35 16.38
CA TRP A 145 3.13 -4.58 15.68
C TRP A 145 2.53 -5.65 16.61
N ALA A 146 2.87 -5.67 17.90
CA ALA A 146 2.17 -6.49 18.89
C ALA A 146 0.70 -6.05 19.04
N GLU A 147 0.44 -4.74 19.10
CA GLU A 147 -0.92 -4.20 19.09
C GLU A 147 -1.63 -4.55 17.78
N ALA A 148 -0.96 -4.41 16.64
CA ALA A 148 -1.54 -4.75 15.35
C ALA A 148 -1.93 -6.24 15.24
N GLU A 149 -1.11 -7.14 15.80
CA GLU A 149 -1.44 -8.56 15.85
C GLU A 149 -2.71 -8.84 16.68
N GLU A 150 -2.86 -8.23 17.85
CA GLU A 150 -4.09 -8.36 18.64
C GLU A 150 -5.29 -7.75 17.92
N ALA A 151 -5.11 -6.62 17.24
CA ALA A 151 -6.19 -5.99 16.46
C ALA A 151 -6.68 -6.91 15.33
N VAL A 152 -5.77 -7.59 14.62
CA VAL A 152 -6.12 -8.58 13.60
C VAL A 152 -6.86 -9.76 14.22
N GLU A 153 -6.40 -10.29 15.35
CA GLU A 153 -7.09 -11.38 16.07
C GLU A 153 -8.50 -11.00 16.52
N VAL A 154 -8.69 -9.78 17.04
CA VAL A 154 -10.01 -9.29 17.41
C VAL A 154 -10.90 -9.20 16.18
N ALA A 155 -10.42 -8.63 15.08
CA ALA A 155 -11.20 -8.47 13.87
C ALA A 155 -11.63 -9.81 13.26
N THR A 156 -10.72 -10.79 13.18
CA THR A 156 -11.02 -12.13 12.65
C THR A 156 -12.00 -12.89 13.54
N ARG A 157 -11.88 -12.80 14.87
CA ARG A 157 -12.88 -13.38 15.79
C ARG A 157 -14.24 -12.72 15.66
N LEU A 158 -14.30 -11.39 15.49
CA LEU A 158 -15.56 -10.69 15.27
C LEU A 158 -16.25 -11.16 13.99
N TRP A 159 -15.50 -11.37 12.90
CA TRP A 159 -16.07 -11.91 11.67
C TRP A 159 -16.64 -13.34 11.83
N ASP A 160 -16.07 -14.15 12.72
CA ASP A 160 -16.57 -15.49 13.07
C ASP A 160 -17.61 -15.52 14.20
N SER A 161 -17.98 -14.37 14.76
CA SER A 161 -18.96 -14.30 15.85
C SER A 161 -20.40 -14.68 15.45
N TRP A 162 -20.67 -14.76 14.14
CA TRP A 162 -21.92 -15.25 13.57
C TRP A 162 -21.66 -16.58 12.84
N GLN A 163 -22.38 -17.64 13.21
CA GLN A 163 -22.38 -18.89 12.44
C GLN A 163 -23.14 -18.73 11.12
N ASP A 164 -22.89 -19.65 10.19
CA ASP A 164 -23.66 -19.77 8.97
C ASP A 164 -25.16 -19.94 9.27
N ASP A 165 -26.01 -19.34 8.42
CA ASP A 165 -27.47 -19.34 8.56
C ASP A 165 -27.97 -18.81 9.92
N ALA A 166 -27.20 -17.94 10.60
CA ALA A 166 -27.68 -17.21 11.77
C ALA A 166 -28.85 -16.27 11.39
N GLU A 167 -28.85 -15.75 10.16
CA GLU A 167 -29.95 -14.96 9.62
C GLU A 167 -30.98 -15.88 8.91
N ILE A 168 -32.15 -16.06 9.52
CA ILE A 168 -33.20 -16.98 9.03
C ILE A 168 -34.14 -16.30 8.03
N ARG A 169 -34.50 -15.03 8.28
CA ARG A 169 -35.51 -14.26 7.50
C ARG A 169 -36.86 -14.99 7.31
N GLY A 170 -37.30 -15.76 8.31
CA GLY A 170 -38.50 -16.59 8.24
C GLY A 170 -39.80 -15.79 8.37
N THR A 171 -40.38 -15.37 7.25
CA THR A 171 -41.65 -14.59 7.24
C THR A 171 -42.81 -15.35 7.87
N ALA A 172 -42.91 -16.66 7.65
CA ALA A 172 -43.96 -17.51 8.22
C ALA A 172 -43.80 -17.74 9.74
N THR A 173 -42.57 -17.75 10.26
CA THR A 173 -42.28 -18.00 11.69
C THR A 173 -42.08 -16.71 12.50
N GLY A 174 -41.94 -15.56 11.83
CA GLY A 174 -41.58 -14.28 12.44
C GLY A 174 -40.14 -14.24 12.98
N ARG A 175 -39.32 -15.28 12.75
CA ARG A 175 -37.94 -15.35 13.24
C ARG A 175 -36.98 -14.78 12.20
N PHE A 176 -36.37 -13.64 12.52
CA PHE A 176 -35.35 -13.04 11.67
C PHE A 176 -33.95 -13.64 11.92
N ILE A 177 -33.60 -13.90 13.18
CA ILE A 177 -32.27 -14.35 13.60
C ILE A 177 -32.34 -15.56 14.54
N ASP A 178 -31.38 -16.48 14.44
CA ASP A 178 -31.13 -17.50 15.44
C ASP A 178 -30.11 -16.99 16.47
N ARG A 179 -30.59 -16.62 17.66
CA ARG A 179 -29.73 -16.12 18.74
C ARG A 179 -28.73 -17.15 19.24
N ALA A 180 -28.99 -18.46 19.07
CA ALA A 180 -28.06 -19.51 19.47
C ALA A 180 -26.85 -19.63 18.51
N ARG A 181 -26.90 -18.93 17.38
CA ARG A 181 -25.86 -18.91 16.34
C ARG A 181 -25.02 -17.63 16.33
N VAL A 182 -25.24 -16.74 17.30
CA VAL A 182 -24.46 -15.50 17.48
C VAL A 182 -23.76 -15.56 18.83
N HIS A 183 -22.44 -15.41 18.80
CA HIS A 183 -21.57 -15.68 19.95
C HIS A 183 -20.72 -14.47 20.29
N TYR A 184 -20.58 -14.18 21.59
CA TYR A 184 -19.59 -13.24 22.05
C TYR A 184 -18.17 -13.77 21.75
N ILE A 185 -17.24 -12.87 21.45
CA ILE A 185 -15.83 -13.24 21.24
C ILE A 185 -15.03 -13.22 22.55
N ASP A 186 -15.55 -12.50 23.55
CA ASP A 186 -15.00 -12.36 24.91
C ASP A 186 -13.46 -12.25 24.92
N PHE A 187 -12.92 -11.41 24.04
CA PHE A 187 -11.48 -11.23 23.89
C PHE A 187 -10.93 -10.31 24.98
N VAL A 188 -9.84 -10.74 25.62
CA VAL A 188 -9.06 -9.95 26.58
C VAL A 188 -7.59 -10.21 26.29
N GLY A 189 -6.93 -9.22 25.69
CA GLY A 189 -5.51 -9.19 25.41
C GLY A 189 -4.79 -8.11 26.21
N GLU A 190 -3.55 -7.83 25.82
CA GLU A 190 -2.72 -6.77 26.38
C GLU A 190 -3.24 -5.37 25.98
N PHE A 191 -3.62 -5.20 24.72
CA PHE A 191 -4.02 -3.91 24.15
C PHE A 191 -5.54 -3.73 24.11
N PHE A 192 -6.29 -4.81 23.89
CA PHE A 192 -7.73 -4.74 23.68
C PHE A 192 -8.54 -5.66 24.60
N SER A 193 -9.72 -5.18 25.00
CA SER A 193 -10.77 -5.99 25.61
C SER A 193 -12.08 -5.77 24.86
N VAL A 194 -12.52 -6.78 24.11
CA VAL A 194 -13.67 -6.68 23.21
C VAL A 194 -14.61 -7.85 23.46
N LYS A 195 -15.83 -7.53 23.89
CA LYS A 195 -16.85 -8.54 24.21
C LYS A 195 -17.48 -9.17 22.95
N GLY A 196 -17.71 -8.36 21.91
CA GLY A 196 -18.53 -8.75 20.75
C GLY A 196 -20.03 -8.85 21.11
N PRO A 197 -20.83 -9.63 20.35
CA PRO A 197 -20.51 -10.15 19.00
C PRO A 197 -20.30 -8.99 18.00
N SER A 198 -19.93 -9.30 16.76
CA SER A 198 -20.03 -8.32 15.67
C SER A 198 -21.47 -7.82 15.53
N ILE A 199 -21.63 -6.54 15.18
CA ILE A 199 -22.92 -5.96 14.77
C ILE A 199 -23.21 -6.13 13.29
N THR A 200 -22.20 -6.54 12.51
CA THR A 200 -22.33 -6.89 11.09
C THR A 200 -22.42 -8.40 10.98
N PRO A 201 -23.44 -8.96 10.28
CA PRO A 201 -23.51 -10.39 10.00
C PRO A 201 -22.27 -10.89 9.27
N ARG A 202 -22.07 -12.20 9.25
CA ARG A 202 -21.03 -12.86 8.46
C ARG A 202 -21.13 -12.42 6.99
N SER A 203 -20.07 -11.80 6.45
CA SER A 203 -20.02 -11.29 5.08
C SER A 203 -19.81 -12.39 4.05
N PRO A 204 -19.91 -12.13 2.72
CA PRO A 204 -19.78 -13.17 1.70
C PRO A 204 -18.49 -14.01 1.80
N GLN A 205 -17.34 -13.40 2.12
CA GLN A 205 -16.10 -14.17 2.35
C GLN A 205 -16.08 -14.88 3.71
N GLY A 206 -16.94 -14.46 4.64
CA GLY A 206 -16.88 -14.79 6.06
C GLY A 206 -15.69 -14.13 6.75
N GLN A 207 -14.49 -14.38 6.25
CA GLN A 207 -13.23 -13.79 6.66
C GLN A 207 -12.66 -13.03 5.47
N PRO A 208 -12.72 -11.69 5.39
CA PRO A 208 -12.03 -10.92 4.36
C PRO A 208 -10.51 -11.16 4.34
N VAL A 209 -9.84 -10.92 3.20
CA VAL A 209 -8.37 -11.11 3.04
C VAL A 209 -7.60 -10.12 3.89
N VAL A 210 -6.66 -10.61 4.70
CA VAL A 210 -5.71 -9.81 5.47
C VAL A 210 -4.39 -9.74 4.72
N VAL A 211 -3.97 -8.51 4.42
CA VAL A 211 -2.69 -8.19 3.78
C VAL A 211 -1.78 -7.53 4.79
N VAL A 212 -0.52 -7.96 4.85
CA VAL A 212 0.52 -7.30 5.65
C VAL A 212 1.73 -7.05 4.76
N ARG A 213 2.24 -5.82 4.79
CA ARG A 213 3.53 -5.47 4.19
C ARG A 213 4.66 -5.78 5.19
N ALA A 214 5.51 -6.73 4.84
CA ALA A 214 6.62 -7.23 5.66
C ALA A 214 7.94 -6.50 5.33
N ASP A 215 8.01 -5.25 5.73
CA ASP A 215 9.15 -4.32 5.58
C ASP A 215 10.10 -4.26 6.78
N SER A 216 9.74 -4.87 7.91
CA SER A 216 10.54 -4.97 9.13
C SER A 216 10.48 -6.39 9.71
N PRO A 217 11.41 -6.76 10.62
CA PRO A 217 11.33 -8.03 11.34
C PRO A 217 10.02 -8.19 12.13
N GLU A 218 9.50 -7.11 12.71
CA GLU A 218 8.26 -7.08 13.49
C GLU A 218 7.04 -7.28 12.59
N SER A 219 6.96 -6.56 11.47
CA SER A 219 5.87 -6.72 10.50
C SER A 219 5.89 -8.11 9.85
N LEU A 220 7.08 -8.69 9.61
CA LEU A 220 7.23 -10.07 9.14
C LEU A 220 6.70 -11.11 10.13
N LYS A 221 6.98 -10.95 11.44
CA LYS A 221 6.46 -11.85 12.49
C LYS A 221 4.92 -11.86 12.51
N VAL A 222 4.30 -10.68 12.37
CA VAL A 222 2.84 -10.56 12.32
C VAL A 222 2.29 -11.14 11.02
N ALA A 223 2.90 -10.83 9.89
CA ALA A 223 2.53 -11.38 8.59
C ALA A 223 2.56 -12.92 8.62
N ALA A 224 3.63 -13.50 9.17
CA ALA A 224 3.79 -14.93 9.31
C ALA A 224 2.65 -15.59 10.09
N ARG A 225 2.14 -14.95 11.15
CA ARG A 225 1.05 -15.49 11.99
C ARG A 225 -0.34 -15.19 11.45
N ARG A 226 -0.54 -14.06 10.77
CA ARG A 226 -1.88 -13.48 10.56
C ARG A 226 -2.26 -13.21 9.11
N ALA A 227 -1.29 -13.01 8.21
CA ALA A 227 -1.60 -12.58 6.84
C ALA A 227 -2.01 -13.75 5.94
N ASP A 228 -2.82 -13.42 4.94
CA ASP A 228 -3.11 -14.24 3.76
C ASP A 228 -2.25 -13.83 2.57
N VAL A 229 -1.93 -12.53 2.48
CA VAL A 229 -1.01 -11.96 1.48
C VAL A 229 0.08 -11.22 2.21
N VAL A 230 1.33 -11.59 1.92
CA VAL A 230 2.51 -10.91 2.43
C VAL A 230 3.12 -10.08 1.32
N ARG A 231 3.10 -8.75 1.46
CA ARG A 231 3.78 -7.85 0.53
C ARG A 231 5.23 -7.67 0.96
N VAL A 232 6.17 -7.78 0.04
CA VAL A 232 7.60 -7.58 0.29
C VAL A 232 8.18 -6.54 -0.66
N GLY A 233 9.06 -5.69 -0.14
CA GLY A 233 9.77 -4.72 -0.98
C GLY A 233 10.73 -5.40 -1.96
N ALA A 234 10.89 -4.82 -3.14
CA ALA A 234 11.84 -5.29 -4.15
C ALA A 234 13.33 -5.20 -3.74
N THR A 235 13.66 -4.55 -2.62
CA THR A 235 14.98 -3.97 -2.32
C THR A 235 15.85 -4.71 -1.31
N ALA A 236 15.32 -5.67 -0.54
CA ALA A 236 15.91 -5.95 0.77
C ALA A 236 17.24 -6.75 0.80
N ASP A 237 17.77 -7.30 -0.31
CA ASP A 237 18.96 -8.16 -0.21
C ASP A 237 19.94 -8.10 -1.41
N LEU A 238 19.92 -6.99 -2.16
CA LEU A 238 20.85 -6.78 -3.27
C LEU A 238 22.08 -5.97 -2.83
N GLY A 239 22.81 -6.52 -1.85
CA GLY A 239 24.18 -6.11 -1.52
C GLY A 239 24.37 -5.48 -0.14
N GLY A 240 24.78 -6.31 0.82
CA GLY A 240 25.37 -5.88 2.09
C GLY A 240 24.44 -6.01 3.28
N ARG A 241 24.86 -6.77 4.29
CA ARG A 241 24.28 -6.70 5.63
C ARG A 241 24.43 -5.26 6.13
N ASP A 242 23.42 -4.44 5.96
CA ASP A 242 23.28 -3.25 6.79
C ASP A 242 23.13 -3.74 8.23
N GLU A 243 24.02 -3.30 9.11
CA GLU A 243 23.89 -3.57 10.53
C GLU A 243 22.54 -3.07 11.05
N PRO A 244 21.91 -3.79 12.00
CA PRO A 244 20.64 -3.41 12.59
C PRO A 244 20.87 -2.21 13.53
N GLY A 245 20.80 -0.99 12.99
CA GLY A 245 20.96 0.20 13.83
C GLY A 245 21.13 1.50 13.06
N ALA A 246 20.13 1.91 12.27
CA ALA A 246 19.86 3.30 11.87
C ALA A 246 18.73 3.42 10.82
N ARG A 247 17.83 2.44 10.72
CA ARG A 247 16.54 2.65 10.07
C ARG A 247 15.58 3.06 11.17
N ASP A 248 15.33 4.36 11.31
CA ASP A 248 14.14 4.82 12.03
C ASP A 248 12.97 3.98 11.50
N GLY A 249 12.19 3.38 12.40
CA GLY A 249 11.16 2.36 12.11
C GLY A 249 9.97 2.85 11.30
N VAL A 250 10.23 3.51 10.18
CA VAL A 250 9.27 4.07 9.24
C VAL A 250 9.16 3.10 8.07
N SER A 251 8.01 2.43 7.99
CA SER A 251 7.62 1.64 6.82
C SER A 251 7.81 2.47 5.54
N PRO A 252 8.48 1.97 4.49
CA PRO A 252 8.61 2.62 3.17
C PRO A 252 7.27 2.87 2.45
N ALA A 253 6.15 2.46 3.06
CA ALA A 253 4.81 2.88 2.70
C ALA A 253 4.56 4.38 2.96
N ASN A 254 5.18 4.97 3.99
CA ASN A 254 4.92 6.33 4.46
C ASN A 254 6.16 7.24 4.46
N THR A 255 7.24 6.83 3.79
CA THR A 255 8.48 7.59 3.81
C THR A 255 8.47 8.71 2.78
N VAL A 256 7.88 9.85 3.15
CA VAL A 256 8.44 11.15 2.77
C VAL A 256 9.35 11.54 3.93
N HIS A 257 10.67 11.35 3.78
CA HIS A 257 11.63 11.63 4.85
C HIS A 257 11.59 13.10 5.27
N ALA A 258 11.35 13.33 6.57
CA ALA A 258 11.48 14.63 7.21
C ALA A 258 12.95 15.07 7.24
N GLY A 259 13.27 16.14 6.51
CA GLY A 259 14.55 16.84 6.65
C GLY A 259 14.57 17.67 7.93
N VAL A 260 15.63 17.51 8.72
CA VAL A 260 15.91 18.34 9.91
C VAL A 260 15.97 19.82 9.53
N LEU A 261 15.24 20.68 10.24
CA LEU A 261 15.39 22.14 10.19
C LEU A 261 15.47 22.73 11.62
N PRO A 262 16.13 23.89 11.78
CA PRO A 262 16.48 24.45 13.08
C PRO A 262 15.27 24.99 13.83
N ALA A 263 15.39 25.00 15.16
CA ALA A 263 14.36 25.37 16.12
C ALA A 263 13.62 26.69 15.77
N VAL A 264 12.29 26.62 15.71
CA VAL A 264 11.40 27.79 15.77
C VAL A 264 11.17 28.13 17.26
N PRO A 265 11.25 29.41 17.68
CA PRO A 265 11.17 29.75 19.09
C PRO A 265 9.74 29.61 19.64
N ASP A 266 9.70 29.16 20.89
CA ASP A 266 8.54 28.90 21.73
C ASP A 266 7.65 30.16 21.93
N PRO A 267 6.34 30.12 21.63
CA PRO A 267 5.42 31.23 21.89
C PRO A 267 4.90 31.27 23.34
N SER A 268 5.38 30.45 24.26
CA SER A 268 4.91 30.41 25.65
C SER A 268 5.84 31.17 26.62
N ALA A 269 5.88 32.49 26.47
CA ALA A 269 6.34 33.38 27.54
C ALA A 269 5.49 34.66 27.62
N GLN A 270 4.31 34.55 28.22
CA GLN A 270 3.70 35.60 29.05
C GLN A 270 2.40 35.11 29.72
N SER A 271 2.43 35.01 31.05
CA SER A 271 1.26 34.82 31.92
C SER A 271 0.52 36.16 32.16
N PRO A 272 -0.76 36.13 32.58
CA PRO A 272 -1.69 37.27 32.51
C PRO A 272 -1.66 38.15 33.76
N ALA A 273 -2.01 39.43 33.61
CA ALA A 273 -2.41 40.30 34.71
C ALA A 273 -3.61 41.17 34.29
N ASP A 274 -4.55 41.28 35.22
CA ASP A 274 -5.87 41.93 35.15
C ASP A 274 -5.87 43.42 34.74
N GLY A 275 -6.96 43.88 34.12
CA GLY A 275 -7.33 45.31 34.15
C GLY A 275 -8.25 45.84 33.05
N GLN A 276 -9.54 45.92 33.36
CA GLN A 276 -10.54 46.94 32.99
C GLN A 276 -10.83 47.35 31.52
N LEU A 277 -12.15 47.30 31.24
CA LEU A 277 -12.98 48.09 30.31
C LEU A 277 -12.43 49.45 29.81
N SER A 278 -12.52 49.71 28.49
CA SER A 278 -13.43 50.72 27.86
C SER A 278 -12.92 51.25 26.50
N ALA A 279 -13.88 51.44 25.57
CA ALA A 279 -14.01 52.42 24.47
C ALA A 279 -12.99 52.54 23.29
N VAL A 280 -13.52 52.32 22.06
CA VAL A 280 -13.54 53.09 20.78
C VAL A 280 -12.42 54.14 20.46
N PRO A 281 -12.24 54.57 19.18
CA PRO A 281 -11.38 54.07 18.09
C PRO A 281 -10.38 55.17 17.61
N ASP A 282 -9.98 55.14 16.32
CA ASP A 282 -9.24 56.18 15.56
C ASP A 282 -7.73 56.27 15.85
N THR A 283 -6.81 56.57 14.91
CA THR A 283 -6.84 57.07 13.53
C THR A 283 -5.42 56.92 12.94
N SER A 284 -5.32 56.88 11.59
CA SER A 284 -4.34 57.56 10.69
C SER A 284 -2.93 57.95 11.24
N ALA A 285 -1.80 57.94 10.53
CA ALA A 285 -1.49 58.21 9.12
C ALA A 285 0.05 58.41 9.01
N HIS A 286 0.60 58.32 7.79
CA HIS A 286 1.81 59.00 7.27
C HIS A 286 3.17 58.71 7.95
N GLY A 287 4.34 58.71 7.30
CA GLY A 287 4.83 59.01 5.95
C GLY A 287 6.28 58.47 5.88
N GLN A 288 6.75 57.91 4.77
CA GLN A 288 7.35 58.56 3.59
C GLN A 288 8.80 59.08 3.80
N LEU A 289 9.62 58.84 2.76
CA LEU A 289 10.89 59.49 2.34
C LEU A 289 12.20 58.73 2.72
N ASN A 290 12.89 58.14 1.74
CA ASN A 290 14.00 58.67 0.88
C ASN A 290 15.37 58.25 1.47
N ALA A 291 16.48 57.99 0.78
CA ALA A 291 16.89 57.83 -0.61
C ALA A 291 18.34 57.23 -0.60
N ASP A 292 18.71 56.58 -1.71
CA ASP A 292 20.03 56.22 -2.31
C ASP A 292 21.32 57.02 -1.93
N PRO A 293 22.56 56.70 -2.42
CA PRO A 293 23.34 55.45 -2.45
C PRO A 293 24.88 55.65 -2.18
N ASP A 294 25.67 54.58 -2.34
CA ASP A 294 27.02 54.53 -2.99
C ASP A 294 28.34 54.32 -2.16
N THR A 295 29.30 53.65 -2.84
CA THR A 295 30.79 53.62 -2.73
C THR A 295 31.58 52.43 -2.09
N SER A 296 32.07 51.56 -2.99
CA SER A 296 33.47 51.09 -3.27
C SER A 296 34.50 50.59 -2.23
N ALA A 297 35.11 49.43 -2.61
CA ALA A 297 36.55 49.04 -2.65
C ALA A 297 37.31 48.54 -1.40
N HIS A 298 37.92 47.32 -1.51
CA HIS A 298 39.37 47.07 -1.31
C HIS A 298 39.80 45.60 -1.53
N SER A 299 40.97 45.43 -2.14
CA SER A 299 41.90 44.26 -2.15
C SER A 299 43.32 44.85 -2.39
N PRO A 300 44.48 44.13 -2.38
CA PRO A 300 44.83 42.74 -1.99
C PRO A 300 46.16 42.64 -1.16
N ALA A 301 46.66 41.42 -0.80
CA ALA A 301 48.10 41.15 -0.60
C ALA A 301 48.50 39.64 -0.52
N HIS A 302 49.74 39.38 -0.96
CA HIS A 302 50.50 38.17 -1.32
C HIS A 302 50.95 37.15 -0.23
N GLY A 303 51.36 35.94 -0.68
CA GLY A 303 52.46 35.14 -0.07
C GLY A 303 52.66 33.70 -0.62
N GLN A 304 53.82 33.40 -1.22
CA GLN A 304 54.27 32.12 -1.83
C GLN A 304 55.17 31.24 -0.91
N LEU A 305 55.49 30.01 -1.40
CA LEU A 305 56.60 29.05 -1.10
C LEU A 305 56.18 27.82 -0.26
N SER A 306 56.60 26.56 -0.48
CA SER A 306 57.65 25.90 -1.29
C SER A 306 57.41 24.36 -1.35
N ALA A 307 58.23 23.65 -2.14
CA ALA A 307 58.10 22.27 -2.63
C ALA A 307 58.87 21.15 -1.86
N VAL A 308 58.32 19.90 -1.90
CA VAL A 308 58.94 18.55 -2.21
C VAL A 308 59.96 17.95 -1.18
N PRO A 309 59.92 16.63 -0.81
CA PRO A 309 60.27 15.52 -1.73
C PRO A 309 59.50 14.19 -1.68
N ASP A 310 59.55 13.54 -2.85
CA ASP A 310 59.32 12.14 -3.18
C ASP A 310 60.20 11.16 -2.40
N THR A 311 59.63 10.01 -2.03
CA THR A 311 60.38 8.75 -1.90
C THR A 311 59.55 7.60 -2.46
N SER A 312 60.08 7.01 -3.52
CA SER A 312 59.63 5.78 -4.19
C SER A 312 59.85 4.52 -3.35
N ALA A 313 58.91 3.58 -3.45
CA ALA A 313 59.09 2.14 -3.74
C ALA A 313 58.18 1.23 -2.89
N HIS A 314 57.20 0.58 -3.53
CA HIS A 314 57.08 -0.88 -3.63
C HIS A 314 55.76 -1.24 -4.33
N SER A 315 55.87 -1.81 -5.53
CA SER A 315 54.80 -2.52 -6.21
C SER A 315 54.65 -3.91 -5.59
N PRO A 316 53.42 -4.42 -5.47
CA PRO A 316 53.19 -5.74 -6.06
C PRO A 316 51.90 -5.82 -6.87
N ALA A 317 52.05 -6.43 -8.05
CA ALA A 317 51.06 -7.21 -8.80
C ALA A 317 49.69 -6.56 -9.07
N HIS A 318 49.59 -5.88 -10.20
CA HIS A 318 48.34 -5.75 -10.95
C HIS A 318 47.86 -7.14 -11.39
N GLY A 319 47.03 -7.77 -10.58
CA GLY A 319 46.03 -8.73 -11.05
C GLY A 319 44.93 -7.94 -11.74
N GLN A 320 45.12 -7.67 -13.03
CA GLN A 320 44.13 -7.04 -13.88
C GLN A 320 42.99 -8.05 -14.09
N LEU A 321 42.06 -8.13 -13.14
CA LEU A 321 40.73 -8.66 -13.39
C LEU A 321 40.04 -7.63 -14.29
N ASN A 322 40.25 -7.78 -15.60
CA ASN A 322 39.29 -7.32 -16.59
C ASN A 322 38.00 -8.11 -16.32
N ALA A 323 37.23 -7.71 -15.32
CA ALA A 323 35.81 -8.01 -15.29
C ALA A 323 35.22 -7.12 -16.39
N GLU A 324 34.85 -7.75 -17.50
CA GLU A 324 33.96 -7.12 -18.48
C GLU A 324 32.76 -6.51 -17.74
N PRO A 325 32.23 -5.35 -18.21
CA PRO A 325 31.03 -4.79 -17.61
C PRO A 325 29.92 -5.83 -17.73
N ASP A 326 29.54 -6.37 -16.57
CA ASP A 326 28.46 -7.33 -16.38
C ASP A 326 27.24 -6.80 -17.15
N THR A 327 26.87 -7.48 -18.23
CA THR A 327 25.83 -7.02 -19.15
C THR A 327 24.54 -6.89 -18.37
N ALA A 328 24.15 -5.65 -18.08
CA ALA A 328 22.83 -5.32 -17.56
C ALA A 328 21.82 -6.01 -18.48
N VAL A 329 21.02 -6.93 -17.93
CA VAL A 329 19.95 -7.58 -18.69
C VAL A 329 18.84 -6.54 -18.86
N THR A 330 19.05 -5.66 -19.83
CA THR A 330 18.03 -4.83 -20.45
C THR A 330 17.16 -5.77 -21.27
N THR A 331 15.84 -5.76 -21.03
CA THR A 331 14.95 -6.20 -22.11
C THR A 331 15.09 -5.19 -23.25
N GLU A 332 14.75 -5.57 -24.48
CA GLU A 332 14.66 -4.62 -25.61
C GLU A 332 13.72 -3.43 -25.27
N HIS A 333 12.84 -3.63 -24.28
CA HIS A 333 11.70 -2.79 -23.98
C HIS A 333 11.74 -2.11 -22.59
N GLY A 334 12.82 -2.25 -21.82
CA GLY A 334 12.96 -1.65 -20.48
C GLY A 334 14.01 -2.31 -19.57
N TYR A 335 14.24 -1.72 -18.40
CA TYR A 335 15.21 -2.20 -17.40
C TYR A 335 14.78 -1.89 -15.96
N LEU A 336 15.39 -2.59 -15.00
CA LEU A 336 15.28 -2.27 -13.58
C LEU A 336 16.44 -1.34 -13.19
N ARG A 337 16.16 -0.27 -12.43
CA ARG A 337 17.19 0.55 -11.78
C ARG A 337 17.13 0.40 -10.27
N ALA A 338 18.28 0.39 -9.63
CA ALA A 338 18.43 0.47 -8.17
C ALA A 338 19.36 1.62 -7.82
N ARG A 339 19.13 2.29 -6.68
CA ARG A 339 20.11 3.25 -6.16
C ARG A 339 21.30 2.50 -5.57
N THR A 340 22.51 2.92 -5.91
CA THR A 340 23.75 2.43 -5.31
C THR A 340 24.08 3.17 -4.01
N VAL A 341 24.98 2.62 -3.19
CA VAL A 341 25.50 3.27 -1.98
C VAL A 341 26.10 4.67 -2.27
N ALA A 342 26.56 4.91 -3.50
CA ALA A 342 27.07 6.20 -3.97
C ALA A 342 25.98 7.20 -4.37
N GLY A 343 24.70 6.85 -4.24
CA GLY A 343 23.55 7.69 -4.62
C GLY A 343 23.19 7.65 -6.11
N GLU A 344 24.00 7.01 -6.96
CA GLU A 344 23.72 6.87 -8.40
C GLU A 344 22.73 5.73 -8.66
N ALA A 345 21.69 5.99 -9.45
CA ALA A 345 20.81 4.95 -9.96
C ALA A 345 21.50 4.19 -11.10
N ARG A 346 21.62 2.86 -11.00
CA ARG A 346 22.24 2.01 -12.02
C ARG A 346 21.31 0.89 -12.46
N PRO A 347 21.42 0.42 -13.72
CA PRO A 347 20.74 -0.79 -14.15
C PRO A 347 21.07 -1.97 -13.23
N LEU A 348 20.04 -2.71 -12.83
CA LEU A 348 20.11 -3.90 -12.01
C LEU A 348 19.87 -5.13 -12.89
N PRO A 349 20.76 -6.14 -12.90
CA PRO A 349 20.54 -7.35 -13.69
C PRO A 349 19.25 -8.06 -13.25
N LEU A 350 18.39 -8.38 -14.22
CA LEU A 350 17.09 -9.01 -13.97
C LEU A 350 17.22 -10.35 -13.22
N THR A 351 18.21 -11.17 -13.57
CA THR A 351 18.47 -12.46 -12.93
C THR A 351 18.81 -12.32 -11.45
N THR A 352 19.64 -11.33 -11.10
CA THR A 352 19.99 -11.04 -9.71
C THR A 352 18.76 -10.58 -8.92
N TRP A 353 17.94 -9.71 -9.50
CA TRP A 353 16.70 -9.26 -8.86
C TRP A 353 15.70 -10.41 -8.65
N LEU A 354 15.46 -11.23 -9.67
CA LEU A 354 14.55 -12.38 -9.56
C LEU A 354 15.03 -13.39 -8.51
N ALA A 355 16.35 -13.62 -8.41
CA ALA A 355 16.91 -14.48 -7.36
C ALA A 355 16.67 -13.91 -5.96
N ALA A 356 16.82 -12.60 -5.77
CA ALA A 356 16.53 -11.93 -4.49
C ALA A 356 15.03 -11.98 -4.14
N VAL A 357 14.15 -11.79 -5.13
CA VAL A 357 12.69 -11.94 -4.94
C VAL A 357 12.34 -13.36 -4.50
N ALA A 358 12.89 -14.39 -5.17
CA ALA A 358 12.66 -15.78 -4.81
C ALA A 358 13.19 -16.12 -3.40
N ALA A 359 14.39 -15.65 -3.05
CA ALA A 359 14.96 -15.83 -1.72
C ALA A 359 14.07 -15.19 -0.63
N ARG A 360 13.56 -13.98 -0.90
CA ARG A 360 12.66 -13.29 0.03
C ARG A 360 11.33 -14.02 0.22
N ARG A 361 10.75 -14.59 -0.85
CA ARG A 361 9.58 -15.48 -0.74
C ARG A 361 9.87 -16.67 0.15
N ASP A 362 10.99 -17.33 -0.05
CA ASP A 362 11.36 -18.53 0.70
C ASP A 362 11.62 -18.22 2.19
N ASP A 363 12.17 -17.04 2.50
CA ASP A 363 12.30 -16.55 3.88
C ASP A 363 10.94 -16.31 4.54
N VAL A 364 10.01 -15.63 3.85
CA VAL A 364 8.65 -15.42 4.36
C VAL A 364 7.97 -16.76 4.66
N ARG A 365 8.04 -17.72 3.73
CA ARG A 365 7.45 -19.05 3.90
C ARG A 365 8.07 -19.81 5.07
N ARG A 366 9.37 -19.63 5.32
CA ARG A 366 10.06 -20.21 6.48
C ARG A 366 9.56 -19.63 7.79
N GLU A 367 9.38 -18.32 7.86
CA GLU A 367 8.80 -17.66 9.04
C GLU A 367 7.35 -18.10 9.29
N VAL A 368 6.53 -18.23 8.24
CA VAL A 368 5.17 -18.80 8.33
C VAL A 368 5.21 -20.22 8.91
N ALA A 369 6.07 -21.09 8.37
CA ALA A 369 6.22 -22.46 8.85
C ALA A 369 6.68 -22.52 10.32
N ALA A 370 7.55 -21.60 10.75
CA ALA A 370 8.02 -21.51 12.13
C ALA A 370 6.90 -21.18 13.14
N THR A 371 5.79 -20.60 12.68
CA THR A 371 4.58 -20.36 13.49
C THR A 371 3.65 -21.58 13.58
N GLY A 372 3.98 -22.68 12.88
CA GLY A 372 3.14 -23.87 12.77
C GLY A 372 2.03 -23.78 11.72
N ARG A 373 1.97 -22.70 10.94
CA ARG A 373 1.10 -22.56 9.78
C ARG A 373 1.68 -23.27 8.55
N ASP A 374 0.81 -23.65 7.63
CA ASP A 374 1.24 -24.14 6.31
C ASP A 374 1.96 -23.00 5.56
N ALA A 375 3.17 -23.27 5.09
CA ALA A 375 4.01 -22.31 4.39
C ALA A 375 3.36 -21.81 3.08
N ASP A 376 2.55 -22.66 2.43
CA ASP A 376 1.87 -22.34 1.19
C ASP A 376 0.46 -21.74 1.43
N SER A 377 0.08 -21.50 2.69
CA SER A 377 -1.17 -20.79 3.03
C SER A 377 -1.12 -19.27 2.82
N VAL A 378 0.04 -18.74 2.41
CA VAL A 378 0.23 -17.32 2.13
C VAL A 378 0.68 -17.07 0.70
N HIS A 379 0.22 -15.97 0.12
CA HIS A 379 0.73 -15.46 -1.15
C HIS A 379 1.81 -14.42 -0.89
N VAL A 380 3.02 -14.64 -1.40
CA VAL A 380 4.09 -13.62 -1.31
C VAL A 380 4.10 -12.78 -2.58
N VAL A 381 3.84 -11.48 -2.40
CA VAL A 381 3.66 -10.51 -3.47
C VAL A 381 4.78 -9.47 -3.41
N VAL A 382 5.52 -9.30 -4.49
CA VAL A 382 6.59 -8.28 -4.55
C VAL A 382 6.02 -6.91 -4.92
N ASP A 383 6.39 -5.89 -4.17
CA ASP A 383 6.11 -4.49 -4.48
C ASP A 383 7.15 -3.98 -5.50
N LEU A 384 6.68 -3.56 -6.67
CA LEU A 384 7.54 -3.03 -7.74
C LEU A 384 7.10 -1.62 -8.12
N VAL A 385 8.03 -0.66 -7.99
CA VAL A 385 7.82 0.70 -8.48
C VAL A 385 8.00 0.73 -10.00
N VAL A 386 7.09 1.40 -10.70
CA VAL A 386 7.07 1.37 -12.17
C VAL A 386 6.89 2.75 -12.80
N HIS A 387 7.60 2.95 -13.91
CA HIS A 387 7.41 4.06 -14.81
C HIS A 387 7.39 3.56 -16.26
N VAL A 388 6.29 3.83 -16.97
CA VAL A 388 6.09 3.38 -18.35
C VAL A 388 5.80 4.55 -19.28
N ALA A 389 6.42 4.53 -20.46
CA ALA A 389 6.21 5.46 -21.56
C ALA A 389 6.24 4.72 -22.91
N ASP A 390 6.06 5.42 -24.03
CA ASP A 390 5.99 4.78 -25.35
C ASP A 390 7.37 4.29 -25.82
N SER A 391 8.45 4.81 -25.22
CA SER A 391 9.82 4.35 -25.43
C SER A 391 10.65 4.46 -24.15
N ILE A 392 11.76 3.71 -24.08
CA ILE A 392 12.71 3.77 -22.95
C ILE A 392 13.24 5.21 -22.79
N ALA A 393 13.63 5.86 -23.88
CA ALA A 393 14.16 7.22 -23.85
C ALA A 393 13.14 8.25 -23.33
N GLU A 394 11.85 8.05 -23.60
CA GLU A 394 10.80 8.89 -23.02
C GLU A 394 10.61 8.62 -21.53
N ALA A 395 10.59 7.35 -21.12
CA ALA A 395 10.48 6.95 -19.72
C ALA A 395 11.64 7.53 -18.89
N GLU A 396 12.87 7.51 -19.42
CA GLU A 396 14.03 8.10 -18.77
C GLU A 396 13.92 9.63 -18.64
N ARG A 397 13.46 10.32 -19.69
CA ARG A 397 13.27 11.79 -19.65
C ARG A 397 12.22 12.19 -18.63
N GLU A 398 11.06 11.54 -18.64
CA GLU A 398 9.98 11.83 -17.69
C GLU A 398 10.39 11.54 -16.25
N LEU A 399 11.15 10.47 -16.04
CA LEU A 399 11.69 10.15 -14.73
C LEU A 399 12.74 11.14 -14.25
N ALA A 400 13.63 11.60 -15.13
CA ALA A 400 14.58 12.66 -14.83
C ALA A 400 13.87 13.99 -14.53
N GLU A 401 12.75 14.28 -15.17
CA GLU A 401 11.92 15.45 -14.87
C GLU A 401 11.28 15.34 -13.48
N LEU A 402 10.70 14.18 -13.15
CA LEU A 402 10.16 13.90 -11.82
C LEU A 402 11.23 14.03 -10.73
N ASP A 403 12.37 13.36 -10.90
CA ASP A 403 13.51 13.42 -9.98
C ASP A 403 14.06 14.87 -9.88
N GLY A 404 14.09 15.60 -10.99
CA GLY A 404 14.50 17.00 -11.05
C GLY A 404 13.57 17.95 -10.30
N TRP A 405 12.26 17.68 -10.34
CA TRP A 405 11.27 18.41 -9.54
C TRP A 405 11.37 18.12 -8.05
N LEU A 406 11.75 16.91 -7.68
CA LEU A 406 11.98 16.48 -6.30
C LEU A 406 13.36 16.92 -5.76
N GLY A 407 14.30 17.20 -6.66
CA GLY A 407 15.69 17.53 -6.32
C GLY A 407 16.53 16.31 -5.92
N ARG A 408 15.99 15.10 -6.04
CA ARG A 408 16.64 13.81 -5.78
C ARG A 408 15.90 12.70 -6.52
N SER A 409 16.58 11.58 -6.76
CA SER A 409 15.90 10.37 -7.17
C SER A 409 15.11 9.75 -6.01
N ILE A 410 14.22 8.83 -6.30
CA ILE A 410 13.60 7.97 -5.28
C ILE A 410 14.50 6.79 -4.89
N ASP A 411 14.25 6.22 -3.72
CA ASP A 411 15.04 5.16 -3.06
C ASP A 411 14.49 3.74 -3.28
N ASP A 412 13.81 3.51 -4.41
CA ASP A 412 13.17 2.23 -4.74
C ASP A 412 13.73 1.60 -6.01
N ILE A 413 13.74 0.26 -6.04
CA ILE A 413 13.91 -0.46 -7.30
C ILE A 413 12.74 -0.13 -8.22
N THR A 414 13.08 0.46 -9.35
CA THR A 414 12.13 1.01 -10.30
C THR A 414 12.30 0.35 -11.66
N PHE A 415 11.21 -0.19 -12.21
CA PHE A 415 11.18 -0.53 -13.62
C PHE A 415 10.97 0.73 -14.45
N VAL A 416 11.83 0.94 -15.45
CA VAL A 416 11.77 2.04 -16.41
C VAL A 416 11.72 1.45 -17.82
N GLY A 417 10.64 1.69 -18.55
CA GLY A 417 10.49 1.12 -19.88
C GLY A 417 9.15 1.35 -20.54
N THR A 418 8.74 0.39 -21.35
CA THR A 418 7.49 0.42 -22.13
C THR A 418 6.44 -0.56 -21.56
N PRO A 419 5.16 -0.45 -21.97
CA PRO A 419 4.15 -1.45 -21.61
C PRO A 419 4.50 -2.89 -22.02
N ALA A 420 5.16 -3.07 -23.18
CA ALA A 420 5.64 -4.37 -23.62
C ALA A 420 6.72 -4.93 -22.67
N GLY A 421 7.70 -4.10 -22.31
CA GLY A 421 8.75 -4.50 -21.37
C GLY A 421 8.22 -4.82 -19.98
N LEU A 422 7.18 -4.10 -19.51
CA LEU A 422 6.52 -4.44 -18.26
C LEU A 422 5.84 -5.81 -18.34
N THR A 423 5.22 -6.15 -19.47
CA THR A 423 4.58 -7.46 -19.67
C THR A 423 5.60 -8.59 -19.68
N GLU A 424 6.75 -8.38 -20.32
CA GLU A 424 7.90 -9.32 -20.29
C GLU A 424 8.44 -9.50 -18.86
N LEU A 425 8.61 -8.41 -18.11
CA LEU A 425 9.05 -8.46 -16.72
C LEU A 425 8.06 -9.24 -15.84
N LEU A 426 6.76 -8.95 -15.96
CA LEU A 426 5.72 -9.64 -15.19
C LEU A 426 5.69 -11.15 -15.50
N ALA A 427 5.96 -11.53 -16.75
CA ALA A 427 6.08 -12.95 -17.11
C ALA A 427 7.28 -13.61 -16.42
N ALA A 428 8.41 -12.92 -16.30
CA ALA A 428 9.60 -13.44 -15.62
C ALA A 428 9.43 -13.53 -14.08
N VAL A 429 8.64 -12.66 -13.47
CA VAL A 429 8.38 -12.69 -12.02
C VAL A 429 7.54 -13.89 -11.59
N ALA A 430 6.75 -14.48 -12.50
CA ALA A 430 5.86 -15.60 -12.19
C ALA A 430 6.58 -16.85 -11.65
N ASP A 431 7.88 -16.99 -11.87
CA ASP A 431 8.68 -18.08 -11.30
C ASP A 431 9.29 -17.73 -9.92
N ALA A 432 9.36 -16.44 -9.57
CA ALA A 432 10.04 -15.93 -8.38
C ALA A 432 9.08 -15.55 -7.23
N ALA A 433 7.84 -15.16 -7.53
CA ALA A 433 6.85 -14.75 -6.53
C ALA A 433 5.42 -15.18 -6.92
N ASP A 434 4.52 -15.20 -5.94
CA ASP A 434 3.11 -15.55 -6.16
C ASP A 434 2.33 -14.39 -6.79
N GLY A 435 2.85 -13.17 -6.68
CA GLY A 435 2.25 -11.98 -7.27
C GLY A 435 3.18 -10.77 -7.33
N VAL A 436 2.69 -9.71 -7.99
CA VAL A 436 3.32 -8.39 -8.04
C VAL A 436 2.29 -7.32 -7.72
N THR A 437 2.61 -6.41 -6.82
CA THR A 437 1.87 -5.14 -6.68
C THR A 437 2.65 -4.04 -7.36
N LEU A 438 2.06 -3.47 -8.41
CA LEU A 438 2.63 -2.35 -9.14
C LEU A 438 2.34 -1.05 -8.40
N ARG A 439 3.39 -0.24 -8.23
CA ARG A 439 3.37 1.06 -7.56
C ARG A 439 3.78 2.15 -8.57
N PRO A 440 2.85 2.71 -9.36
CA PRO A 440 3.21 3.62 -10.43
C PRO A 440 3.71 4.95 -9.89
N LEU A 441 4.81 5.46 -10.44
CA LEU A 441 5.31 6.80 -10.11
C LEU A 441 4.30 7.90 -10.43
N ALA A 442 3.52 7.72 -11.50
CA ALA A 442 2.44 8.61 -11.92
C ALA A 442 1.22 7.77 -12.32
N LEU A 443 0.19 7.76 -11.49
CA LEU A 443 -0.94 6.83 -11.57
C LEU A 443 -1.76 7.02 -12.85
N ASN A 444 -2.20 8.25 -13.14
CA ASN A 444 -3.05 8.52 -14.30
C ASN A 444 -2.32 8.27 -15.63
N ALA A 445 -1.05 8.69 -15.72
CA ALA A 445 -0.18 8.43 -16.88
C ALA A 445 -0.03 6.92 -17.12
N PHE A 446 0.28 6.16 -16.06
CA PHE A 446 0.43 4.70 -16.11
C PHE A 446 -0.85 4.01 -16.61
N LEU A 447 -2.00 4.31 -15.99
CA LEU A 447 -3.29 3.71 -16.35
C LEU A 447 -3.72 4.01 -17.79
N THR A 448 -3.35 5.18 -18.31
CA THR A 448 -3.68 5.61 -19.68
C THR A 448 -2.81 4.89 -20.72
N ARG A 449 -1.53 4.66 -20.43
CA ARG A 449 -0.55 4.07 -21.36
C ARG A 449 -0.56 2.55 -21.40
N LEU A 450 -1.00 1.89 -20.33
CA LEU A 450 -1.06 0.43 -20.33
C LEU A 450 -2.10 -0.11 -21.32
N THR A 451 -1.70 -1.17 -22.01
CA THR A 451 -2.60 -2.12 -22.67
C THR A 451 -3.04 -3.18 -21.67
N PRO A 452 -4.17 -3.88 -21.91
CA PRO A 452 -4.58 -4.98 -21.05
C PRO A 452 -3.45 -5.99 -20.84
N LEU A 453 -3.12 -6.26 -19.57
CA LEU A 453 -2.05 -7.17 -19.15
C LEU A 453 -2.49 -8.64 -19.21
N ARG A 454 -3.80 -8.87 -19.35
CA ARG A 454 -4.41 -10.18 -19.57
C ARG A 454 -5.24 -10.12 -20.85
N ALA A 455 -5.20 -11.18 -21.66
CA ALA A 455 -6.08 -11.31 -22.81
C ALA A 455 -7.54 -11.39 -22.31
N ASN A 456 -8.32 -10.34 -22.55
CA ASN A 456 -9.76 -10.39 -22.29
C ASN A 456 -10.38 -11.40 -23.25
N GLY A 457 -11.04 -12.44 -22.73
CA GLY A 457 -12.06 -13.13 -23.49
C GLY A 457 -13.17 -12.12 -23.83
N ASP A 458 -13.18 -11.65 -25.07
CA ASP A 458 -14.20 -10.85 -25.76
C ASP A 458 -14.64 -9.47 -25.20
N ALA A 459 -14.65 -8.52 -26.13
CA ALA A 459 -15.26 -7.19 -26.08
C ALA A 459 -16.79 -7.23 -25.89
N PRO A 460 -17.44 -6.15 -25.39
CA PRO A 460 -18.88 -6.12 -25.19
C PRO A 460 -19.64 -6.11 -26.52
N PRO A 461 -20.68 -6.94 -26.72
CA PRO A 461 -21.57 -6.76 -27.86
C PRO A 461 -22.62 -5.69 -27.60
N SER A 462 -22.97 -5.01 -28.69
CA SER A 462 -24.04 -4.02 -28.81
C SER A 462 -25.40 -4.59 -28.38
N SER A 463 -26.18 -3.74 -27.71
CA SER A 463 -27.55 -3.97 -27.24
C SER A 463 -28.48 -4.64 -28.26
N THR A 464 -29.24 -5.67 -27.85
CA THR A 464 -30.60 -5.97 -28.33
C THR A 464 -31.29 -7.04 -27.44
N THR A 465 -32.31 -6.58 -26.68
CA THR A 465 -33.66 -7.16 -26.49
C THR A 465 -33.92 -8.53 -25.79
N GLU A 466 -34.52 -8.40 -24.59
CA GLU A 466 -35.62 -9.13 -23.88
C GLU A 466 -35.55 -10.58 -23.31
N PRO A 467 -36.32 -10.87 -22.21
CA PRO A 467 -36.04 -11.94 -21.23
C PRO A 467 -37.09 -13.09 -21.21
N ASN A 468 -36.77 -14.21 -20.56
CA ASN A 468 -37.75 -15.20 -20.07
C ASN A 468 -37.17 -16.20 -19.05
N GLY A 469 -37.90 -16.47 -17.94
CA GLY A 469 -38.09 -17.85 -17.43
C GLY A 469 -37.55 -18.29 -16.04
N SER A 470 -38.35 -18.03 -15.00
CA SER A 470 -38.60 -18.72 -13.70
C SER A 470 -37.96 -20.06 -13.25
N ALA A 471 -37.78 -20.13 -11.90
CA ALA A 471 -37.98 -21.26 -10.94
C ALA A 471 -36.81 -22.27 -10.71
N SER A 472 -36.56 -22.90 -9.55
CA SER A 472 -37.27 -23.10 -8.27
C SER A 472 -36.27 -23.60 -7.20
N ALA A 473 -36.53 -23.30 -5.91
CA ALA A 473 -35.79 -23.78 -4.75
C ALA A 473 -36.07 -25.27 -4.42
N ASN A 474 -35.14 -25.93 -3.73
CA ASN A 474 -35.49 -27.02 -2.82
C ASN A 474 -34.50 -27.19 -1.66
N SER A 475 -35.07 -27.34 -0.47
CA SER A 475 -34.44 -27.42 0.85
C SER A 475 -34.01 -28.84 1.22
N LEU A 476 -32.97 -28.99 2.03
CA LEU A 476 -32.75 -30.18 2.86
C LEU A 476 -32.29 -29.81 4.28
N ASN A 477 -32.76 -30.61 5.22
CA ASN A 477 -32.87 -30.40 6.66
C ASN A 477 -32.05 -31.47 7.40
N VAL A 478 -31.16 -31.13 8.36
CA VAL A 478 -30.52 -32.07 9.32
C VAL A 478 -30.19 -31.34 10.65
N PRO A 479 -30.34 -31.97 11.83
CA PRO A 479 -30.50 -31.28 13.12
C PRO A 479 -29.20 -31.03 13.90
N ALA A 480 -29.33 -30.19 14.94
CA ALA A 480 -28.31 -29.72 15.85
C ALA A 480 -27.83 -30.77 16.87
N ASN A 481 -26.53 -30.73 17.22
CA ASN A 481 -26.11 -30.85 18.61
C ASN A 481 -24.69 -30.28 18.86
N SER A 482 -24.61 -29.46 19.92
CA SER A 482 -23.48 -29.02 20.77
C SER A 482 -22.02 -29.43 20.45
N SER A 483 -21.08 -28.47 20.46
CA SER A 483 -19.67 -28.52 20.99
C SER A 483 -18.92 -27.16 20.78
N PRO A 484 -17.63 -26.99 21.14
CA PRO A 484 -17.02 -26.16 22.20
C PRO A 484 -16.35 -24.86 21.63
N PRO A 485 -15.41 -24.12 22.28
CA PRO A 485 -14.96 -22.82 21.78
C PRO A 485 -14.31 -22.94 20.40
N LEU A 486 -14.77 -22.10 19.47
CA LEU A 486 -14.38 -22.08 18.06
C LEU A 486 -12.90 -21.73 17.92
N ALA A 487 -12.09 -22.73 17.53
CA ALA A 487 -10.84 -22.44 16.84
C ALA A 487 -11.20 -21.99 15.40
N PRO A 488 -10.52 -20.96 14.86
CA PRO A 488 -10.75 -20.53 13.48
C PRO A 488 -10.45 -21.71 12.56
N THR A 489 -11.45 -22.14 11.78
CA THR A 489 -11.32 -23.25 10.84
C THR A 489 -11.42 -22.70 9.42
N PRO A 490 -10.33 -22.65 8.64
CA PRO A 490 -10.38 -22.12 7.28
C PRO A 490 -11.15 -23.06 6.32
N ASN A 491 -12.23 -22.48 5.78
CA ASN A 491 -12.96 -22.75 4.54
C ASN A 491 -13.81 -24.03 4.40
N ARG A 492 -15.15 -23.85 4.27
CA ARG A 492 -16.06 -24.85 3.68
C ARG A 492 -17.11 -24.31 2.69
N ASN A 493 -16.94 -23.12 2.10
CA ASN A 493 -17.57 -22.66 0.83
C ASN A 493 -17.27 -21.14 0.60
N ALA A 494 -16.02 -20.75 0.31
CA ALA A 494 -15.68 -19.33 0.12
C ALA A 494 -16.44 -18.67 -1.05
N ALA A 495 -16.85 -17.39 -0.88
CA ALA A 495 -17.56 -16.60 -1.90
C ALA A 495 -16.97 -15.17 -2.09
N THR A 496 -15.68 -15.19 -2.41
CA THR A 496 -14.89 -14.40 -3.38
C THR A 496 -14.22 -13.05 -3.09
N PHE A 497 -13.01 -13.04 -2.50
CA PHE A 497 -11.84 -12.47 -3.19
C PHE A 497 -10.84 -13.59 -3.48
N ARG A 498 -10.66 -13.91 -4.77
CA ARG A 498 -11.50 -14.97 -5.40
C ARG A 498 -11.33 -16.36 -4.76
N ASP A 499 -12.12 -16.52 -3.70
CA ASP A 499 -12.27 -17.67 -2.83
C ASP A 499 -11.02 -17.92 -1.99
N ARG A 500 -10.66 -16.81 -1.32
CA ARG A 500 -9.56 -16.67 -0.37
C ARG A 500 -8.28 -17.30 -0.91
N LEU A 501 -8.04 -16.91 -2.15
CA LEU A 501 -6.79 -16.97 -2.89
C LEU A 501 -6.30 -18.36 -3.32
N ALA A 502 -7.21 -19.26 -3.66
CA ALA A 502 -6.88 -20.33 -4.63
C ALA A 502 -7.37 -19.97 -6.06
N LEU A 503 -7.04 -18.75 -6.52
CA LEU A 503 -7.35 -18.15 -7.83
C LEU A 503 -6.89 -19.10 -8.98
N PRO A 504 -7.44 -19.14 -10.22
CA PRO A 504 -8.27 -18.17 -10.93
C PRO A 504 -9.58 -18.74 -11.55
N ARG A 505 -10.54 -17.89 -11.97
CA ARG A 505 -11.29 -18.07 -13.24
C ARG A 505 -11.86 -16.75 -13.77
N PRO A 506 -11.38 -16.29 -14.93
CA PRO A 506 -12.34 -15.78 -15.94
C PRO A 506 -11.92 -15.99 -17.41
N THR A 507 -12.83 -16.56 -18.22
CA THR A 507 -12.86 -16.47 -19.69
C THR A 507 -14.31 -16.19 -20.17
N SER A 508 -14.86 -15.05 -19.71
CA SER A 508 -16.03 -14.24 -20.18
C SER A 508 -17.20 -14.92 -20.96
N ARG A 509 -18.48 -14.71 -20.60
CA ARG A 509 -19.22 -13.48 -20.98
C ARG A 509 -20.11 -12.85 -19.90
N TYR A 510 -20.53 -13.60 -18.90
CA TYR A 510 -21.41 -13.20 -17.79
C TYR A 510 -21.26 -14.22 -16.64
N ALA A 511 -20.14 -14.94 -16.58
CA ALA A 511 -20.00 -16.22 -15.89
C ALA A 511 -20.14 -16.06 -14.36
N THR A 512 -21.26 -16.32 -13.71
CA THR A 512 -22.52 -16.93 -14.17
C THR A 512 -23.55 -16.40 -13.19
N GLU A 513 -24.42 -15.50 -13.65
CA GLU A 513 -25.38 -14.72 -12.85
C GLU A 513 -24.70 -13.75 -11.86
N GLY A 514 -24.72 -12.45 -12.16
CA GLY A 514 -24.96 -11.51 -11.06
C GLY A 514 -26.26 -11.98 -10.43
N ALA A 515 -26.19 -12.57 -9.23
CA ALA A 515 -27.35 -13.13 -8.57
C ALA A 515 -28.36 -12.00 -8.31
N ALA A 516 -29.24 -11.79 -9.29
CA ALA A 516 -30.37 -10.87 -9.33
C ALA A 516 -30.29 -9.67 -8.36
N LEU A 517 -29.47 -8.66 -8.70
CA LEU A 517 -29.59 -7.30 -8.14
C LEU A 517 -29.38 -6.26 -9.23
#